data_AF-A0A3M2H1E0-F1
#
_entry.id   AF-A0A3M2H1E0-F1
#
_cell.length_a   1.000
_cell.length_b   1.000
_cell.length_c   1.000
_cell.angle_alpha   90.00
_cell.angle_beta   90.00
_cell.angle_gamma   90.00
#
_symmetry.space_group_name_H-M   'P 1'
#
loop_
_entity.id
_entity.type
_entity.pdbx_description
1 polymer ?
#
loop_
_entity_poly.entity_id
_entity_poly.type
_entity_poly.pdbx_seq_one_letter_code
_entity_poly.pdbx_strand_id
1 'polypeptide(L)'
;MAQIANLECFKLLIKHEIGELKRIKKDLNLDEHIPGVDNFSIVLLYSEFSLKDYLQSVVSSMRASDIIATLDNFILCLLPGTDKEGGIHLAEGIKDFLGERGYYIVITYPEDGSSYEELMASLELYSSSKGKRVPAL
;
A
#
# COMPACT_ATOMS: atom_id res chain seq x y z
N MET A 1 9.97 8.02 9.57
CA MET A 1 8.57 8.49 9.48
C MET A 1 8.19 8.51 8.04
N ALA A 2 7.05 7.92 7.70
CA ALA A 2 6.53 7.90 6.35
C ALA A 2 6.33 9.30 5.77
N GLN A 3 6.33 9.41 4.45
CA GLN A 3 5.98 10.63 3.74
C GLN A 3 4.47 10.71 3.52
N ILE A 4 3.87 11.88 3.67
CA ILE A 4 2.45 12.11 3.35
C ILE A 4 2.37 12.67 1.93
N ALA A 5 1.60 12.02 1.07
CA ALA A 5 1.35 12.45 -0.30
C ALA A 5 -0.14 12.74 -0.51
N ASN A 6 -0.44 13.66 -1.43
CA ASN A 6 -1.79 13.75 -1.96
C ASN A 6 -2.07 12.54 -2.88
N LEU A 7 -3.34 12.32 -3.22
CA LEU A 7 -3.75 11.14 -3.96
C LEU A 7 -3.13 11.07 -5.38
N GLU A 8 -3.00 12.19 -6.08
CA GLU A 8 -2.40 12.22 -7.42
C GLU A 8 -0.92 11.82 -7.37
N CYS A 9 -0.17 12.37 -6.42
CA CYS A 9 1.22 12.00 -6.17
C CYS A 9 1.35 10.52 -5.80
N PHE A 10 0.46 9.99 -4.96
CA PHE A 10 0.46 8.57 -4.58
C PHE A 10 0.32 7.67 -5.81
N LYS A 11 -0.62 7.99 -6.71
CA LYS A 11 -0.82 7.25 -7.98
C LYS A 11 0.43 7.30 -8.87
N LEU A 12 1.03 8.49 -9.00
CA LEU A 12 2.26 8.67 -9.78
C LEU A 12 3.44 7.87 -9.19
N LEU A 13 3.54 7.82 -7.87
CA LEU A 13 4.60 7.09 -7.18
C LEU A 13 4.48 5.57 -7.38
N ILE A 14 3.26 5.01 -7.39
CA ILE A 14 3.06 3.59 -7.75
C ILE A 14 3.57 3.31 -9.17
N LYS A 15 3.19 4.15 -10.14
CA LYS A 15 3.63 3.99 -11.54
C LYS A 15 5.15 4.10 -11.67
N HIS A 16 5.74 5.06 -10.95
CA HIS A 16 7.18 5.23 -10.88
C HIS A 16 7.87 4.00 -10.30
N GLU A 17 7.40 3.49 -9.16
CA GLU A 17 7.98 2.33 -8.47
C GLU A 17 7.97 1.09 -9.37
N ILE A 18 6.86 0.81 -10.05
CA ILE A 18 6.78 -0.29 -11.04
C ILE A 18 7.86 -0.14 -12.12
N GLY A 19 8.05 1.09 -12.64
CA GLY A 19 9.06 1.38 -13.66
C GLY A 19 10.48 1.16 -13.15
N GLU A 20 10.76 1.62 -11.94
CA GLU A 20 12.06 1.46 -11.28
C GLU A 20 12.41 0.00 -11.03
N LEU A 21 11.49 -0.79 -10.46
CA LEU A 21 11.72 -2.21 -10.23
C LEU A 21 11.94 -2.97 -11.54
N LYS A 22 11.18 -2.66 -12.60
CA LYS A 22 11.40 -3.23 -13.94
C LYS A 22 12.78 -2.90 -14.49
N ARG A 23 13.25 -1.66 -14.30
CA ARG A 23 14.59 -1.23 -14.73
C ARG A 23 15.68 -1.95 -13.95
N ILE A 24 15.59 -1.96 -12.63
CA ILE A 24 16.56 -2.61 -11.75
C ILE A 24 16.67 -4.10 -12.07
N LYS A 25 15.54 -4.80 -12.22
CA LYS A 25 15.50 -6.22 -12.55
C LYS A 25 16.16 -6.53 -13.90
N LYS A 26 15.93 -5.68 -14.89
CA LYS A 26 16.57 -5.80 -16.21
C LYS A 26 18.08 -5.56 -16.13
N ASP A 27 18.51 -4.53 -15.40
CA ASP A 27 19.91 -4.11 -15.36
C ASP A 27 20.78 -5.05 -14.52
N LEU A 28 20.23 -5.63 -13.46
CA LEU A 28 20.98 -6.50 -12.56
C LEU A 28 20.97 -7.98 -12.98
N ASN A 29 20.12 -8.38 -13.93
CA ASN A 29 19.95 -9.77 -14.38
C ASN A 29 19.91 -10.76 -13.19
N LEU A 30 19.17 -10.39 -12.13
CA LEU A 30 19.13 -11.14 -10.88
C LEU A 30 18.39 -12.46 -11.10
N ASP A 31 19.08 -13.56 -10.87
CA ASP A 31 18.49 -14.90 -10.82
C ASP A 31 17.84 -15.18 -9.45
N GLU A 32 18.22 -14.44 -8.40
CA GLU A 32 17.70 -14.58 -7.04
C GLU A 32 16.60 -13.55 -6.72
N HIS A 33 15.58 -13.99 -5.98
CA HIS A 33 14.53 -13.11 -5.47
C HIS A 33 15.06 -12.24 -4.32
N ILE A 34 15.01 -10.93 -4.48
CA ILE A 34 15.39 -9.95 -3.46
C ILE A 34 14.18 -9.05 -3.22
N PRO A 35 13.43 -9.24 -2.10
CA PRO A 35 12.18 -8.52 -1.84
C PRO A 35 12.30 -7.00 -2.01
N GLY A 36 13.39 -6.42 -1.51
CA GLY A 36 13.69 -4.98 -1.60
C GLY A 36 13.78 -4.40 -3.01
N VAL A 37 13.91 -5.24 -4.05
CA VAL A 37 13.98 -4.84 -5.46
C VAL A 37 13.04 -5.65 -6.37
N ASP A 38 12.21 -6.52 -5.79
CA ASP A 38 11.25 -7.33 -6.55
C ASP A 38 9.81 -6.98 -6.26
N ASN A 39 9.51 -6.44 -5.07
CA ASN A 39 8.13 -6.19 -4.66
C ASN A 39 7.93 -4.86 -3.94
N PHE A 40 6.68 -4.43 -3.96
CA PHE A 40 6.14 -3.47 -3.03
C PHE A 40 4.70 -3.87 -2.72
N SER A 41 4.22 -3.47 -1.56
CA SER A 41 2.82 -3.69 -1.16
C SER A 41 2.08 -2.38 -1.07
N ILE A 42 0.81 -2.40 -1.46
CA ILE A 42 -0.16 -1.34 -1.18
C ILE A 42 -1.13 -1.87 -0.14
N VAL A 43 -1.23 -1.15 0.97
CA VAL A 43 -2.20 -1.42 2.03
C VAL A 43 -3.30 -0.36 1.95
N LEU A 44 -4.54 -0.81 1.89
CA LEU A 44 -5.72 0.01 2.11
C LEU A 44 -6.29 -0.34 3.49
N LEU A 45 -6.44 0.67 4.33
CA LEU A 45 -7.07 0.58 5.63
C LEU A 45 -8.35 1.41 5.61
N TYR A 46 -9.45 0.82 6.03
CA TYR A 46 -10.70 1.51 6.30
C TYR A 46 -10.96 1.54 7.80
N SER A 47 -11.38 2.68 8.32
CA SER A 47 -11.91 2.78 9.68
C SER A 47 -13.30 3.42 9.69
N GLU A 48 -14.12 3.02 10.64
CA GLU A 48 -15.43 3.64 10.87
C GLU A 48 -15.30 5.04 11.52
N PHE A 49 -14.14 5.35 12.10
CA PHE A 49 -13.86 6.62 12.76
C PHE A 49 -12.97 7.53 11.91
N SER A 50 -12.97 8.82 12.24
CA SER A 50 -12.05 9.75 11.60
C SER A 50 -10.61 9.37 11.93
N LEU A 51 -9.82 9.13 10.89
CA LEU A 51 -8.42 8.73 11.01
C LEU A 51 -7.48 9.91 11.31
N LYS A 52 -7.98 11.15 11.34
CA LYS A 52 -7.17 12.36 11.54
C LYS A 52 -6.39 12.33 12.85
N ASP A 53 -7.00 11.86 13.93
CA ASP A 53 -6.39 11.85 15.26
C ASP A 53 -5.31 10.77 15.40
N TYR A 54 -5.36 9.73 14.56
CA TYR A 54 -4.43 8.60 14.58
C TYR A 54 -3.36 8.67 13.50
N LEU A 55 -3.55 9.52 12.48
CA LEU A 55 -2.67 9.60 11.31
C LEU A 55 -1.21 9.87 11.70
N GLN A 56 -0.96 10.78 12.64
CA GLN A 56 0.41 11.08 13.08
C GLN A 56 1.08 9.89 13.77
N SER A 57 0.33 9.15 14.58
CA SER A 57 0.84 7.92 15.22
C SER A 57 1.20 6.87 14.16
N VAL A 58 0.34 6.66 13.17
CA VAL A 58 0.59 5.75 12.04
C VAL A 58 1.80 6.18 11.21
N VAL A 59 1.89 7.46 10.84
CA VAL A 59 3.04 8.02 10.09
C VAL A 59 4.35 7.83 10.87
N SER A 60 4.30 7.97 12.20
CA SER A 60 5.47 7.84 13.06
C SER A 60 5.99 6.41 13.23
N SER A 61 5.12 5.40 13.13
CA SER A 61 5.49 3.99 13.26
C SER A 61 6.05 3.39 11.97
N MET A 62 5.94 4.10 10.84
CA MET A 62 6.33 3.64 9.51
C MET A 62 7.72 4.14 9.07
N ARG A 63 8.33 3.41 8.13
CA ARG A 63 9.68 3.68 7.61
C ARG A 63 9.69 4.97 6.79
N ALA A 64 10.88 5.56 6.63
CA ALA A 64 11.03 6.79 5.85
C ALA A 64 10.71 6.64 4.36
N SER A 65 10.84 5.42 3.83
CA SER A 65 10.50 5.03 2.45
C SER A 65 9.01 4.86 2.21
N ASP A 66 8.23 4.67 3.27
CA ASP A 66 6.80 4.38 3.13
C ASP A 66 6.05 5.67 2.81
N ILE A 67 4.99 5.56 2.02
CA ILE A 67 4.19 6.71 1.58
C ILE A 67 2.76 6.50 2.01
N ILE A 68 2.16 7.51 2.64
CA ILE A 68 0.79 7.49 3.10
C ILE A 68 -0.03 8.53 2.33
N ALA A 69 -1.21 8.12 1.87
CA ALA A 69 -2.25 9.01 1.39
C ALA A 69 -3.55 8.75 2.15
N THR A 70 -4.39 9.77 2.26
CA THR A 70 -5.70 9.65 2.90
C THR A 70 -6.80 9.99 1.92
N LEU A 71 -7.90 9.25 1.98
CA LEU A 71 -9.08 9.46 1.16
C LEU A 71 -10.32 9.17 2.00
N ASP A 72 -11.00 10.22 2.45
CA ASP A 72 -12.11 10.12 3.42
C ASP A 72 -11.73 9.30 4.67
N ASN A 73 -12.36 8.14 4.85
CA ASN A 73 -12.12 7.19 5.94
C ASN A 73 -11.11 6.09 5.58
N PHE A 74 -10.35 6.28 4.49
CA PHE A 74 -9.32 5.37 4.05
C PHE A 74 -7.92 5.94 4.27
N ILE A 75 -7.03 5.08 4.74
CA ILE A 75 -5.57 5.28 4.65
C ILE A 75 -5.06 4.33 3.57
N LEU A 76 -4.23 4.87 2.68
CA LEU A 76 -3.49 4.15 1.67
C LEU A 76 -2.01 4.22 2.03
N CYS A 77 -1.35 3.08 2.08
CA CYS A 77 0.08 2.98 2.31
C CYS A 77 0.74 2.32 1.10
N LEU A 78 1.76 2.94 0.53
CA LEU A 78 2.68 2.32 -0.40
C LEU A 78 3.94 1.94 0.39
N LEU A 79 4.30 0.66 0.33
CA LEU A 79 5.37 0.03 1.10
C LEU A 79 6.42 -0.54 0.15
N PRO A 80 7.42 0.26 -0.28
CA PRO A 80 8.51 -0.23 -1.11
C PRO A 80 9.29 -1.38 -0.42
N GLY A 81 9.69 -2.40 -1.19
CA GLY A 81 10.48 -3.52 -0.69
C GLY A 81 9.80 -4.37 0.38
N THR A 82 8.47 -4.43 0.33
CA THR A 82 7.63 -5.14 1.30
C THR A 82 6.75 -6.13 0.55
N ASP A 83 6.83 -7.41 0.95
CA ASP A 83 6.00 -8.48 0.41
C ASP A 83 4.57 -8.46 1.00
N LYS A 84 3.77 -9.46 0.61
CA LYS A 84 2.39 -9.60 1.06
C LYS A 84 2.29 -9.79 2.57
N GLU A 85 3.12 -10.67 3.15
CA GLU A 85 3.10 -10.98 4.58
C GLU A 85 3.49 -9.76 5.42
N GLY A 86 4.52 -9.02 5.01
CA GLY A 86 4.93 -7.77 5.66
C GLY A 86 3.84 -6.71 5.60
N GLY A 87 3.14 -6.58 4.47
CA GLY A 87 1.99 -5.69 4.31
C GLY A 87 0.83 -6.09 5.23
N ILE A 88 0.55 -7.39 5.36
CA ILE A 88 -0.49 -7.92 6.26
C ILE A 88 -0.15 -7.63 7.72
N HIS A 89 1.07 -7.92 8.16
CA HIS A 89 1.50 -7.66 9.53
C HIS A 89 1.43 -6.17 9.90
N LEU A 90 1.81 -5.28 8.98
CA LEU A 90 1.64 -3.84 9.19
C LEU A 90 0.15 -3.48 9.33
N ALA A 91 -0.69 -3.99 8.43
CA ALA A 91 -2.12 -3.70 8.41
C ALA A 91 -2.82 -4.20 9.68
N GLU A 92 -2.48 -5.39 10.16
CA GLU A 92 -2.94 -5.95 11.43
C GLU A 92 -2.50 -5.07 12.61
N GLY A 93 -1.22 -4.69 12.69
CA GLY A 93 -0.73 -3.82 13.74
C GLY A 93 -1.44 -2.45 13.79
N ILE A 94 -1.72 -1.86 12.62
CA ILE A 94 -2.48 -0.60 12.56
C ILE A 94 -3.95 -0.83 12.94
N LYS A 95 -4.58 -1.91 12.46
CA LYS A 95 -5.97 -2.24 12.78
C LYS A 95 -6.16 -2.48 14.28
N ASP A 96 -5.25 -3.19 14.93
CA ASP A 96 -5.27 -3.47 16.35
C ASP A 96 -5.07 -2.18 17.16
N PHE A 97 -4.17 -1.30 16.72
CA PHE A 97 -3.98 0.03 17.29
C PHE A 97 -5.25 0.89 17.22
N LEU A 98 -6.02 0.77 16.13
CA LEU A 98 -7.31 1.46 15.94
C LEU A 98 -8.49 0.78 16.65
N GLY A 99 -8.26 -0.29 17.41
CA GLY A 99 -9.28 -1.00 18.18
C GLY A 99 -10.19 -1.91 17.34
N GLU A 100 -9.64 -2.53 16.31
CA GLU A 100 -10.27 -3.55 15.44
C GLU A 100 -11.53 -3.12 14.67
N ARG A 101 -11.87 -1.83 14.66
CA ARG A 101 -13.05 -1.33 13.94
C ARG A 101 -12.69 -0.94 12.51
N GLY A 102 -12.99 -1.82 11.56
CA GLY A 102 -12.79 -1.60 10.14
C GLY A 102 -12.29 -2.84 9.41
N TYR A 103 -11.62 -2.64 8.29
CA TYR A 103 -10.96 -3.72 7.55
C TYR A 103 -9.74 -3.19 6.83
N TYR A 104 -8.90 -4.11 6.37
CA TYR A 104 -7.77 -3.81 5.50
C TYR A 104 -7.76 -4.71 4.28
N ILE A 105 -7.04 -4.25 3.27
CA ILE A 105 -6.72 -4.99 2.05
C ILE A 105 -5.25 -4.76 1.78
N VAL A 106 -4.56 -5.83 1.38
CA VAL A 106 -3.17 -5.75 0.92
C VAL A 106 -3.13 -6.28 -0.50
N ILE A 107 -2.50 -5.53 -1.39
CA ILE A 107 -2.10 -6.00 -2.72
C ILE A 107 -0.59 -5.81 -2.88
N THR A 108 0.04 -6.63 -3.69
CA THR A 108 1.49 -6.70 -3.80
C THR A 108 1.88 -6.83 -5.26
N TYR A 109 2.78 -5.97 -5.72
CA TYR A 109 3.42 -6.13 -7.02
C TYR A 109 4.54 -7.17 -6.93
N PRO A 110 4.72 -8.07 -7.91
CA PRO A 110 3.87 -8.28 -9.09
C PRO A 110 2.75 -9.32 -8.87
N GLU A 111 2.62 -9.90 -7.67
CA GLU A 111 1.72 -11.03 -7.36
C GLU A 111 0.24 -10.73 -7.69
N ASP A 112 -0.25 -9.57 -7.27
CA ASP A 112 -1.64 -9.14 -7.49
C ASP A 112 -1.79 -8.26 -8.76
N GLY A 113 -0.73 -8.06 -9.53
CA GLY A 113 -0.75 -7.26 -10.74
C GLY A 113 0.64 -6.78 -11.17
N SER A 114 0.91 -6.81 -12.47
CA SER A 114 2.20 -6.46 -13.10
C SER A 114 2.22 -5.06 -13.73
N SER A 115 1.09 -4.36 -13.66
CA SER A 115 0.87 -2.98 -14.10
C SER A 115 0.07 -2.21 -13.06
N TYR A 116 0.06 -0.87 -13.16
CA TYR A 116 -0.76 -0.03 -12.28
C TYR A 116 -2.23 -0.39 -12.40
N GLU A 117 -2.71 -0.57 -13.62
CA GLU A 117 -4.09 -0.88 -13.95
C GLU A 117 -4.51 -2.24 -13.36
N GLU A 118 -3.66 -3.26 -13.46
CA GLU A 118 -3.91 -4.57 -12.85
C GLU A 118 -3.97 -4.49 -11.32
N LEU A 119 -3.02 -3.78 -10.70
CA LEU A 119 -3.01 -3.60 -9.24
C LEU A 119 -4.28 -2.89 -8.75
N MET A 120 -4.70 -1.81 -9.43
CA MET A 120 -5.91 -1.09 -9.05
C MET A 120 -7.16 -1.94 -9.26
N ALA A 121 -7.21 -2.76 -10.32
CA ALA A 121 -8.30 -3.71 -10.53
C ALA A 121 -8.38 -4.75 -9.41
N SER A 122 -7.24 -5.28 -8.95
CA SER A 122 -7.18 -6.20 -7.80
C SER A 122 -7.62 -5.52 -6.50
N LEU A 123 -7.18 -4.28 -6.25
CA LEU A 123 -7.63 -3.51 -5.08
C LEU A 123 -9.14 -3.29 -5.09
N GLU A 124 -9.69 -2.94 -6.25
CA GLU A 124 -11.13 -2.74 -6.43
C GLU A 124 -11.92 -4.04 -6.20
N LEU A 125 -11.47 -5.15 -6.79
CA LEU A 125 -12.07 -6.47 -6.62
C LEU A 125 -12.12 -6.87 -5.13
N TYR A 126 -11.00 -6.72 -4.43
CA TYR A 126 -10.90 -7.07 -3.01
C TYR A 126 -11.73 -6.11 -2.14
N SER A 127 -11.82 -4.82 -2.50
CA SER A 127 -12.65 -3.86 -1.78
C SER A 127 -14.14 -4.11 -1.91
N SER A 128 -14.56 -4.53 -3.11
CA SER A 128 -15.96 -4.86 -3.38
C SER A 128 -16.44 -6.02 -2.51
N SER A 129 -15.56 -6.98 -2.19
CA SER A 129 -15.87 -8.10 -1.27
C SER A 129 -16.12 -7.67 0.18
N LYS A 130 -15.71 -6.45 0.57
CA LYS A 130 -15.83 -5.90 1.94
C LYS A 130 -17.01 -4.93 2.11
N GLY A 131 -17.83 -4.73 1.07
CA GLY A 131 -19.06 -3.92 1.14
C GLY A 131 -18.83 -2.39 1.15
N LYS A 132 -17.58 -1.94 1.10
CA LYS A 132 -17.18 -0.53 0.97
C LYS A 132 -16.22 -0.42 -0.20
N ARG A 133 -16.70 0.15 -1.31
CA ARG A 133 -15.89 0.34 -2.52
C ARG A 133 -14.89 1.47 -2.26
N VAL A 134 -13.62 1.23 -2.59
CA VAL A 134 -12.61 2.29 -2.59
C VAL A 134 -13.00 3.33 -3.65
N PRO A 135 -12.93 4.65 -3.36
CA PRO A 135 -13.16 5.65 -4.39
C PRO A 135 -12.08 5.54 -5.47
N ALA A 136 -12.43 5.82 -6.73
CA ALA A 136 -11.57 5.53 -7.88
C ALA A 136 -10.11 6.03 -7.72
N LEU A 137 -9.20 5.06 -7.61
CA LEU A 137 -7.75 5.25 -7.67
C LEU A 137 -7.26 5.14 -9.10
#